data_AF-A0A355EVA6-F1
#
_entry.id   AF-A0A355EVA6-F1
#
_cell.length_a   1.000
_cell.length_b   1.000
_cell.length_c   1.000
_cell.angle_alpha   90.00
_cell.angle_beta   90.00
_cell.angle_gamma   90.00
#
_symmetry.space_group_name_H-M   'P 1'
#
loop_
_entity.id
_entity.type
_entity.pdbx_description
1 polymer ?
#
loop_
_entity_poly.entity_id
_entity_poly.type
_entity_poly.pdbx_seq_one_letter_code
_entity_poly.pdbx_strand_id
1 'polypeptide(L)'
;MEHPPSRKRDRAWYARLRRLSPSTQHTGDRGSGRSSLRPGSAQRGGCYGVETFPPTRTLAGMLRNRRSKMSLSVFTLALTVLASGTLGTARLAATEPAPWEAGAFAADPSALLQAAAQVTAGDGDSSVVVLFSETRLRFEEDGRKTRVQHTVYRIVNAQATEDWHSIQMPWFPWYQERPELRARVISADGTVHTLDPATVTEAALVQEPSVFEDGRILRAPLPATGPGAIVEQQTTLREFAPFFAQGTTDQVFLRWFVPIRHARLLIDAPEGLPLHYVFRQLPEEGLRVEVADGRRRLSYEARDLAPIGELESHQPPDVRNFPYVALSTGASWAAVAQGYAEIVERAVRDAGQTPEIQAFLRAVREPGASRRAIIDRVLARIGTDIRYTGVELGMGRIVPRPPAATLKSKFGDCKDKSVLLVALLRALDIPAEVALVSVGEDKVEIEPSLPGIGAFNHAIVVLPATADSPEIWIDPTDRYARAGDLGAAAQGRLAL
;
A
#
# COMPACT_ATOMS: atom_id res chain seq x y z
N MET A 1 -33.09 41.49 9.48
CA MET A 1 -33.14 40.58 8.32
C MET A 1 -32.30 39.37 8.69
N GLU A 2 -32.98 38.30 9.08
CA GLU A 2 -32.38 37.03 9.47
C GLU A 2 -31.71 36.37 8.26
N HIS A 3 -30.47 35.92 8.44
CA HIS A 3 -29.80 35.08 7.46
C HIS A 3 -30.59 33.76 7.30
N PRO A 4 -30.88 33.32 6.07
CA PRO A 4 -31.57 32.05 5.88
C PRO A 4 -30.65 30.90 6.34
N PRO A 5 -31.23 29.83 6.91
CA PRO A 5 -30.46 28.67 7.34
C PRO A 5 -29.72 28.07 6.15
N SER A 6 -28.44 27.75 6.34
CA SER A 6 -27.64 27.06 5.34
C SER A 6 -28.38 25.82 4.88
N ARG A 7 -28.68 25.74 3.59
CA ARG A 7 -29.21 24.52 2.97
C ARG A 7 -28.29 23.39 3.41
N LYS A 8 -28.82 22.38 4.11
CA LYS A 8 -28.16 21.09 4.31
C LYS A 8 -27.71 20.64 2.93
N ARG A 9 -26.42 20.81 2.63
CA ARG A 9 -25.83 20.33 1.37
C ARG A 9 -26.20 18.87 1.28
N ASP A 10 -26.78 18.47 0.16
CA ASP A 10 -27.21 17.11 -0.06
C ASP A 10 -25.97 16.20 0.01
N ARG A 11 -25.74 15.59 1.18
CA ARG A 11 -24.49 14.88 1.50
C ARG A 11 -24.35 13.58 0.70
N ALA A 12 -25.33 13.24 -0.13
CA ALA A 12 -25.30 12.07 -1.01
C ALA A 12 -24.19 12.14 -2.08
N TRP A 13 -23.62 13.32 -2.37
CA TRP A 13 -22.47 13.45 -3.29
C TRP A 13 -21.17 12.80 -2.78
N TYR A 14 -21.00 12.68 -1.44
CA TYR A 14 -19.71 12.45 -0.78
C TYR A 14 -19.28 10.97 -0.62
N ALA A 15 -19.96 10.02 -1.24
CA ALA A 15 -19.95 8.64 -0.74
C ALA A 15 -19.52 7.55 -1.74
N ARG A 16 -18.86 7.91 -2.86
CA ARG A 16 -18.49 6.94 -3.89
C ARG A 16 -17.15 7.24 -4.55
N LEU A 17 -16.46 6.17 -4.93
CA LEU A 17 -15.31 6.26 -5.82
C LEU A 17 -15.73 6.79 -7.20
N ARG A 18 -14.90 7.65 -7.76
CA ARG A 18 -15.10 8.25 -9.09
C ARG A 18 -13.81 8.20 -9.87
N ARG A 19 -13.91 7.85 -11.15
CA ARG A 19 -12.75 7.85 -12.04
C ARG A 19 -12.44 9.28 -12.44
N LEU A 20 -11.20 9.70 -12.19
CA LEU A 20 -10.68 10.98 -12.63
C LEU A 20 -10.57 10.97 -14.15
N SER A 21 -11.36 11.84 -14.80
CA SER A 21 -11.34 11.92 -16.26
C SER A 21 -9.98 12.48 -16.73
N PRO A 22 -9.41 11.95 -17.82
CA PRO A 22 -8.32 12.64 -18.52
C PRO A 22 -8.80 14.04 -18.88
N SER A 23 -7.94 15.05 -18.75
CA SER A 23 -8.35 16.44 -18.95
C SER A 23 -9.05 16.61 -20.31
N THR A 24 -10.30 17.08 -20.29
CA THR A 24 -10.99 17.51 -21.50
C THR A 24 -10.42 18.87 -21.89
N GLN A 25 -9.24 18.89 -22.51
CA GLN A 25 -8.87 20.05 -23.29
C GLN A 25 -9.83 20.15 -24.47
N HIS A 26 -10.66 21.20 -24.46
CA HIS A 26 -11.31 21.70 -25.65
C HIS A 26 -10.28 21.80 -26.78
N THR A 27 -10.55 21.14 -27.88
CA THR A 27 -9.91 21.37 -29.18
C THR A 27 -10.22 22.80 -29.61
N GLY A 28 -9.37 23.74 -29.21
CA GLY A 28 -9.48 25.16 -29.53
C GLY A 28 -8.10 25.76 -29.74
N ASP A 29 -7.77 25.91 -31.02
CA ASP A 29 -6.69 26.72 -31.60
C ASP A 29 -5.23 26.21 -31.48
N ARG A 30 -4.78 25.58 -32.58
CA ARG A 30 -3.35 25.27 -32.80
C ARG A 30 -2.61 26.52 -33.30
N GLY A 31 -2.18 27.36 -32.37
CA GLY A 31 -1.08 28.29 -32.60
C GLY A 31 0.25 27.56 -32.45
N SER A 32 1.00 27.40 -33.55
CA SER A 32 2.29 26.72 -33.59
C SER A 32 3.37 27.46 -32.78
N GLY A 33 3.62 27.01 -31.55
CA GLY A 33 4.79 27.38 -30.77
C GLY A 33 5.42 26.12 -30.19
N ARG A 34 6.52 25.64 -30.77
CA ARG A 34 7.32 24.54 -30.19
C ARG A 34 7.92 25.03 -28.87
N SER A 35 7.35 24.58 -27.76
CA SER A 35 7.97 24.62 -26.44
C SER A 35 8.22 23.18 -26.00
N SER A 36 9.49 22.82 -25.84
CA SER A 36 9.93 21.54 -25.28
C SER A 36 9.62 21.51 -23.78
N LEU A 37 8.45 21.01 -23.41
CA LEU A 37 8.13 20.70 -22.01
C LEU A 37 8.79 19.38 -21.63
N ARG A 38 9.75 19.44 -20.72
CA ARG A 38 10.22 18.26 -19.98
C ARG A 38 9.09 17.76 -19.06
N PRO A 39 8.90 16.44 -18.88
CA PRO A 39 7.94 15.93 -17.92
C PRO A 39 8.34 16.40 -16.51
N GLY A 40 7.44 17.14 -15.85
CA GLY A 40 7.60 17.53 -14.46
C GLY A 40 7.47 16.31 -13.57
N SER A 41 8.48 16.04 -12.76
CA SER A 41 8.41 15.01 -11.72
C SER A 41 7.44 15.47 -10.63
N ALA A 42 6.34 14.72 -10.46
CA ALA A 42 5.58 14.78 -9.22
C ALA A 42 6.55 14.39 -8.08
N GLN A 43 6.71 15.28 -7.10
CA GLN A 43 7.55 15.01 -5.93
C GLN A 43 6.91 13.87 -5.14
N ARG A 44 7.60 12.72 -5.10
CA ARG A 44 7.10 11.48 -4.50
C ARG A 44 7.13 11.61 -2.97
N GLY A 45 5.97 11.80 -2.37
CA GLY A 45 5.73 11.63 -0.93
C GLY A 45 4.32 11.10 -0.77
N GLY A 46 4.18 9.81 -0.49
CA GLY A 46 2.88 9.16 -0.31
C GLY A 46 2.37 9.33 1.12
N CYS A 47 1.19 9.91 1.26
CA CYS A 47 0.56 10.31 2.52
C CYS A 47 -0.16 9.15 3.26
N TYR A 48 -0.45 8.03 2.57
CA TYR A 48 -1.17 6.90 3.15
C TYR A 48 -0.66 5.59 2.53
N GLY A 49 -0.62 4.53 3.33
CA GLY A 49 -0.17 3.21 2.92
C GLY A 49 1.07 2.73 3.67
N VAL A 50 1.02 1.47 4.09
CA VAL A 50 2.16 0.67 4.53
C VAL A 50 2.08 -0.61 3.71
N GLU A 51 2.81 -0.67 2.61
CA GLU A 51 3.02 -1.93 1.89
C GLU A 51 4.27 -2.57 2.47
N THR A 52 4.09 -3.62 3.27
CA THR A 52 5.18 -4.54 3.56
C THR A 52 5.39 -5.39 2.31
N PHE A 53 6.25 -4.93 1.40
CA PHE A 53 6.77 -5.82 0.37
C PHE A 53 7.59 -6.94 1.04
N PRO A 54 7.64 -8.16 0.46
CA PRO A 54 8.68 -9.12 0.83
C PRO A 54 10.06 -8.46 0.68
N PRO A 55 11.13 -8.95 1.33
CA PRO A 55 12.46 -8.36 1.19
C PRO A 55 12.83 -8.26 -0.30
N THR A 56 12.78 -7.05 -0.85
CA THR A 56 13.01 -6.78 -2.27
C THR A 56 14.47 -6.47 -2.51
N ARG A 57 15.05 -7.17 -3.48
CA ARG A 57 16.14 -6.67 -4.33
C ARG A 57 15.90 -5.20 -4.67
N THR A 58 16.93 -4.37 -4.54
CA THR A 58 16.90 -3.02 -5.11
C THR A 58 16.82 -3.11 -6.63
N LEU A 59 16.11 -2.17 -7.26
CA LEU A 59 15.92 -2.07 -8.73
C LEU A 59 17.23 -2.16 -9.53
N ALA A 60 18.36 -1.79 -8.92
CA ALA A 60 19.69 -1.83 -9.53
C ALA A 60 20.22 -3.27 -9.81
N GLY A 61 19.69 -4.29 -9.13
CA GLY A 61 20.13 -5.68 -9.29
C GLY A 61 19.58 -6.40 -10.52
N MET A 62 18.55 -5.85 -11.19
CA MET A 62 17.87 -6.51 -12.31
C MET A 62 18.64 -6.42 -13.65
N LEU A 63 19.63 -5.54 -13.78
CA LEU A 63 20.27 -5.25 -15.07
C LEU A 63 21.51 -6.10 -15.41
N ARG A 64 21.79 -7.19 -14.69
CA ARG A 64 22.96 -8.04 -15.00
C ARG A 64 22.63 -9.52 -15.08
N ASN A 65 22.93 -10.07 -16.26
CA ASN A 65 23.00 -11.48 -16.67
C ASN A 65 21.67 -12.08 -17.17
N ARG A 66 21.61 -12.82 -18.30
CA ARG A 66 22.68 -13.29 -19.20
C ARG A 66 22.11 -13.64 -20.58
N ARG A 67 23.04 -13.68 -21.53
CA ARG A 67 22.92 -14.01 -22.96
C ARG A 67 22.25 -15.37 -23.19
N SER A 68 21.27 -15.37 -24.09
CA SER A 68 20.60 -16.54 -24.64
C SER A 68 21.57 -17.47 -25.38
N LYS A 69 21.50 -18.77 -25.09
CA LYS A 69 21.88 -19.82 -26.05
C LYS A 69 20.66 -20.68 -26.31
N MET A 70 20.11 -20.53 -27.52
CA MET A 70 19.12 -21.44 -28.10
C MET A 70 19.73 -22.83 -28.24
N SER A 71 18.99 -23.85 -27.83
CA SER A 71 19.16 -25.21 -28.34
C SER A 71 17.79 -25.76 -28.74
N LEU A 72 17.71 -26.15 -30.00
CA LEU A 72 16.58 -26.72 -30.70
C LEU A 72 16.69 -28.24 -30.55
N SER A 73 15.65 -28.96 -30.10
CA SER A 73 15.50 -30.40 -30.41
C SER A 73 14.08 -30.93 -30.18
N VAL A 74 13.39 -31.14 -31.31
CA VAL A 74 12.70 -32.34 -31.79
C VAL A 74 11.69 -33.07 -30.88
N PHE A 75 10.44 -33.01 -31.33
CA PHE A 75 9.27 -33.83 -30.96
C PHE A 75 9.32 -35.23 -31.60
N THR A 76 9.15 -36.29 -30.81
CA THR A 76 8.55 -37.61 -31.15
C THR A 76 8.53 -38.45 -29.86
N LEU A 77 7.61 -39.35 -29.52
CA LEU A 77 6.46 -40.00 -30.14
C LEU A 77 5.57 -40.50 -28.99
N ALA A 78 4.25 -40.43 -29.13
CA ALA A 78 3.29 -40.97 -28.16
C ALA A 78 3.28 -42.51 -28.20
N LEU A 79 3.35 -43.16 -27.03
CA LEU A 79 3.04 -44.58 -26.87
C LEU A 79 1.90 -44.72 -25.85
N THR A 80 0.73 -45.11 -26.35
CA THR A 80 -0.45 -45.48 -25.55
C THR A 80 -0.26 -46.89 -24.99
N VAL A 81 -0.14 -47.01 -23.68
CA VAL A 81 -0.25 -48.30 -22.97
C VAL A 81 -1.61 -48.34 -22.28
N LEU A 82 -2.49 -49.20 -22.82
CA LEU A 82 -3.70 -49.66 -22.14
C LEU A 82 -3.29 -50.62 -21.01
N ALA A 83 -3.44 -50.19 -19.76
CA ALA A 83 -3.33 -51.08 -18.60
C ALA A 83 -4.67 -51.09 -17.86
N SER A 84 -5.42 -52.17 -18.08
CA SER A 84 -6.57 -52.59 -17.29
C SER A 84 -6.07 -53.03 -15.90
N GLY A 85 -6.53 -52.39 -14.83
CA GLY A 85 -6.11 -52.76 -13.47
C GLY A 85 -6.97 -52.14 -12.39
N THR A 86 -7.89 -52.94 -11.85
CA THR A 86 -8.46 -52.92 -10.49
C THR A 86 -8.65 -51.56 -9.81
N LEU A 87 -9.92 -51.19 -9.60
CA LEU A 87 -10.40 -50.16 -8.66
C LEU A 87 -9.98 -50.53 -7.22
N GLY A 88 -8.73 -50.28 -6.87
CA GLY A 88 -8.30 -50.10 -5.50
C GLY A 88 -8.72 -48.71 -5.06
N THR A 89 -9.57 -48.61 -4.03
CA THR A 89 -9.78 -47.35 -3.32
C THR A 89 -8.44 -46.95 -2.69
N ALA A 90 -7.62 -46.21 -3.43
CA ALA A 90 -6.49 -45.51 -2.88
C ALA A 90 -7.04 -44.54 -1.84
N ARG A 91 -7.00 -44.94 -0.56
CA ARG A 91 -6.93 -43.97 0.52
C ARG A 91 -5.73 -43.10 0.17
N LEU A 92 -5.98 -41.86 -0.28
CA LEU A 92 -4.98 -40.81 -0.27
C LEU A 92 -4.43 -40.80 1.15
N ALA A 93 -3.25 -41.39 1.35
CA ALA A 93 -2.55 -41.29 2.61
C ALA A 93 -2.36 -39.79 2.84
N ALA A 94 -2.95 -39.26 3.90
CA ALA A 94 -2.68 -37.89 4.31
C ALA A 94 -1.17 -37.81 4.51
N THR A 95 -0.49 -37.07 3.65
CA THR A 95 0.93 -36.79 3.77
C THR A 95 1.14 -36.19 5.15
N GLU A 96 2.03 -36.77 5.96
CA GLU A 96 2.35 -36.17 7.26
C GLU A 96 2.77 -34.72 7.06
N PRO A 97 2.29 -33.78 7.90
CA PRO A 97 2.66 -32.38 7.79
C PRO A 97 4.17 -32.23 7.93
N ALA A 98 4.78 -31.43 7.06
CA ALA A 98 6.22 -31.20 7.11
C ALA A 98 6.62 -30.55 8.45
N PRO A 99 7.88 -30.71 8.93
CA PRO A 99 8.27 -30.24 10.26
C PRO A 99 8.03 -28.73 10.47
N TRP A 100 8.20 -27.90 9.43
CA TRP A 100 7.93 -26.46 9.49
C TRP A 100 6.44 -26.10 9.67
N GLU A 101 5.51 -27.04 9.50
CA GLU A 101 4.08 -26.84 9.72
C GLU A 101 3.67 -27.04 11.20
N ALA A 102 4.56 -27.54 12.07
CA ALA A 102 4.27 -27.82 13.49
C ALA A 102 4.10 -26.56 14.36
N GLY A 103 4.39 -25.38 13.81
CA GLY A 103 4.40 -24.10 14.51
C GLY A 103 5.80 -23.53 14.69
N ALA A 104 5.86 -22.21 14.89
CA ALA A 104 7.11 -21.47 14.91
C ALA A 104 8.05 -21.96 16.03
N PHE A 105 9.26 -22.35 15.63
CA PHE A 105 10.34 -22.86 16.48
C PHE A 105 10.00 -24.15 17.25
N ALA A 106 8.91 -24.84 16.89
CA ALA A 106 8.49 -26.08 17.55
C ALA A 106 9.26 -27.31 17.04
N ALA A 107 9.65 -27.31 15.76
CA ALA A 107 10.35 -28.43 15.15
C ALA A 107 11.81 -28.54 15.59
N ASP A 108 12.29 -29.79 15.67
CA ASP A 108 13.71 -30.07 15.88
C ASP A 108 14.56 -29.57 14.70
N PRO A 109 15.70 -28.91 14.94
CA PRO A 109 16.58 -28.41 13.88
C PRO A 109 17.05 -29.47 12.88
N SER A 110 17.34 -30.69 13.35
CA SER A 110 17.80 -31.78 12.48
C SER A 110 16.67 -32.28 11.58
N ALA A 111 15.43 -32.32 12.08
CA ALA A 111 14.26 -32.65 11.29
C ALA A 111 14.00 -31.60 10.18
N LEU A 112 14.19 -30.31 10.49
CA LEU A 112 14.11 -29.25 9.48
C LEU A 112 15.17 -29.41 8.38
N LEU A 113 16.43 -29.68 8.75
CA LEU A 113 17.52 -29.94 7.79
C LEU A 113 17.22 -31.13 6.87
N GLN A 114 16.82 -32.26 7.46
CA GLN A 114 16.52 -33.47 6.72
C GLN A 114 15.36 -33.26 5.74
N ALA A 115 14.27 -32.62 6.19
CA ALA A 115 13.12 -32.34 5.34
C ALA A 115 13.45 -31.34 4.22
N ALA A 116 14.20 -30.27 4.52
CA ALA A 116 14.57 -29.26 3.54
C ALA A 116 15.54 -29.79 2.47
N ALA A 117 16.37 -30.78 2.81
CA ALA A 117 17.27 -31.42 1.85
C ALA A 117 16.53 -32.14 0.72
N GLN A 118 15.29 -32.60 0.97
CA GLN A 118 14.44 -33.26 -0.03
C GLN A 118 13.71 -32.27 -0.95
N VAL A 119 13.71 -30.98 -0.63
CA VAL A 119 13.04 -29.95 -1.42
C VAL A 119 13.98 -29.46 -2.53
N THR A 120 13.53 -29.50 -3.78
CA THR A 120 14.26 -28.89 -4.90
C THR A 120 14.04 -27.38 -4.93
N ALA A 121 15.04 -26.61 -5.36
CA ALA A 121 14.89 -25.16 -5.57
C ALA A 121 14.09 -24.83 -6.86
N GLY A 122 13.76 -25.83 -7.68
CA GLY A 122 13.21 -25.64 -9.03
C GLY A 122 14.31 -25.36 -10.07
N ASP A 123 13.93 -25.23 -11.34
CA ASP A 123 14.84 -25.08 -12.49
C ASP A 123 15.43 -23.66 -12.65
N GLY A 124 15.38 -22.82 -11.61
CA GLY A 124 15.75 -21.40 -11.67
C GLY A 124 16.93 -21.02 -10.78
N ASP A 125 17.57 -19.88 -11.09
CA ASP A 125 18.69 -19.27 -10.35
C ASP A 125 18.28 -18.65 -9.00
N SER A 126 17.23 -19.15 -8.35
CA SER A 126 16.72 -18.59 -7.09
C SER A 126 17.74 -18.76 -5.97
N SER A 127 18.07 -17.66 -5.29
CA SER A 127 19.06 -17.65 -4.20
C SER A 127 18.55 -18.30 -2.92
N VAL A 128 17.23 -18.37 -2.74
CA VAL A 128 16.55 -19.07 -1.64
C VAL A 128 15.34 -19.85 -2.16
N VAL A 129 14.91 -20.85 -1.38
CA VAL A 129 13.60 -21.47 -1.51
C VAL A 129 12.85 -21.33 -0.19
N VAL A 130 11.65 -20.76 -0.24
CA VAL A 130 10.78 -20.65 0.94
C VAL A 130 10.05 -21.97 1.11
N LEU A 131 10.31 -22.65 2.22
CA LEU A 131 9.71 -23.94 2.55
C LEU A 131 8.31 -23.73 3.12
N PHE A 132 8.15 -22.70 3.95
CA PHE A 132 6.90 -22.33 4.59
C PHE A 132 6.81 -20.83 4.79
N SER A 133 5.66 -20.24 4.46
CA SER A 133 5.32 -18.88 4.84
C SER A 133 3.90 -18.84 5.38
N GLU A 134 3.75 -18.43 6.62
CA GLU A 134 2.47 -18.25 7.27
C GLU A 134 2.29 -16.79 7.68
N THR A 135 1.16 -16.21 7.30
CA THR A 135 0.72 -14.91 7.80
C THR A 135 -0.55 -15.11 8.62
N ARG A 136 -0.54 -14.65 9.87
CA ARG A 136 -1.71 -14.62 10.75
C ARG A 136 -2.11 -13.19 11.01
N LEU A 137 -3.35 -12.85 10.69
CA LEU A 137 -3.95 -11.55 10.98
C LEU A 137 -5.08 -11.76 11.99
N ARG A 138 -4.98 -11.10 13.14
CA ARG A 138 -6.05 -11.07 14.13
C ARG A 138 -6.55 -9.65 14.27
N PHE A 139 -7.84 -9.45 14.04
CA PHE A 139 -8.51 -8.18 14.24
C PHE A 139 -9.28 -8.17 15.57
N GLU A 140 -9.38 -6.99 16.16
CA GLU A 140 -10.22 -6.67 17.31
C GLU A 140 -11.45 -5.86 16.86
N GLU A 141 -12.43 -5.66 17.75
CA GLU A 141 -13.72 -5.03 17.40
C GLU A 141 -13.61 -3.59 16.89
N ASP A 142 -12.59 -2.87 17.34
CA ASP A 142 -12.28 -1.49 16.94
C ASP A 142 -11.44 -1.41 15.65
N GLY A 143 -11.16 -2.55 15.01
CA GLY A 143 -10.38 -2.64 13.78
C GLY A 143 -8.87 -2.68 13.98
N ARG A 144 -8.36 -2.62 15.23
CA ARG A 144 -6.94 -2.88 15.51
C ARG A 144 -6.55 -4.28 15.06
N LYS A 145 -5.30 -4.42 14.64
CA LYS A 145 -4.77 -5.66 14.11
C LYS A 145 -3.47 -6.08 14.78
N THR A 146 -3.33 -7.38 15.01
CA THR A 146 -2.04 -8.05 15.21
C THR A 146 -1.70 -8.81 13.93
N ARG A 147 -0.47 -8.64 13.44
CA ARG A 147 0.11 -9.43 12.35
C ARG A 147 1.27 -10.27 12.88
N VAL A 148 1.20 -11.58 12.67
CA VAL A 148 2.32 -12.50 12.90
C VAL A 148 2.73 -13.10 11.56
N GLN A 149 4.01 -13.03 11.22
CA GLN A 149 4.56 -13.69 10.03
C GLN A 149 5.62 -14.70 10.44
N HIS A 150 5.42 -15.97 10.10
CA HIS A 150 6.38 -17.05 10.31
C HIS A 150 6.88 -17.53 8.95
N THR A 151 8.18 -17.53 8.75
CA THR A 151 8.80 -17.93 7.48
C THR A 151 9.96 -18.88 7.76
N VAL A 152 9.98 -20.00 7.02
CA VAL A 152 11.09 -20.95 7.00
C VAL A 152 11.61 -21.03 5.57
N TYR A 153 12.89 -20.78 5.36
CA TYR A 153 13.51 -20.83 4.04
C TYR A 153 14.91 -21.45 4.08
N ARG A 154 15.33 -22.05 2.97
CA ARG A 154 16.68 -22.58 2.79
C ARG A 154 17.47 -21.68 1.85
N ILE A 155 18.70 -21.38 2.24
CA ILE A 155 19.67 -20.67 1.41
C ILE A 155 20.22 -21.62 0.36
N VAL A 156 20.10 -21.27 -0.92
CA VAL A 156 20.53 -22.11 -2.04
C VAL A 156 21.94 -21.76 -2.47
N ASN A 157 22.26 -20.46 -2.60
CA ASN A 157 23.55 -20.01 -3.08
C ASN A 157 23.97 -18.69 -2.42
N ALA A 158 25.21 -18.26 -2.71
CA ALA A 158 25.83 -17.08 -2.10
C ALA A 158 25.08 -15.76 -2.40
N GLN A 159 24.31 -15.65 -3.48
CA GLN A 159 23.54 -14.43 -3.78
C GLN A 159 22.53 -14.09 -2.67
N ALA A 160 22.10 -15.08 -1.88
CA ALA A 160 21.18 -14.86 -0.76
C ALA A 160 21.78 -13.97 0.33
N THR A 161 23.11 -13.87 0.43
CA THR A 161 23.75 -13.04 1.45
C THR A 161 23.63 -11.54 1.15
N GLU A 162 23.20 -11.15 -0.05
CA GLU A 162 22.90 -9.74 -0.38
C GLU A 162 21.45 -9.36 -0.06
N ASP A 163 20.50 -10.28 -0.30
CA ASP A 163 19.06 -9.97 -0.26
C ASP A 163 18.33 -10.56 0.98
N TRP A 164 18.91 -11.57 1.65
CA TRP A 164 18.26 -12.37 2.71
C TRP A 164 19.10 -12.49 4.00
N HIS A 165 20.05 -11.57 4.22
CA HIS A 165 20.98 -11.59 5.36
C HIS A 165 20.45 -10.86 6.61
N SER A 166 19.27 -10.26 6.56
CA SER A 166 18.69 -9.53 7.69
C SER A 166 17.18 -9.55 7.68
N ILE A 167 16.60 -9.48 8.87
CA ILE A 167 15.18 -9.17 9.06
C ILE A 167 15.04 -7.66 9.03
N GLN A 168 14.08 -7.18 8.25
CA GLN A 168 13.71 -5.76 8.21
C GLN A 168 12.23 -5.64 8.54
N MET A 169 11.90 -4.85 9.57
CA MET A 169 10.52 -4.65 9.98
C MET A 169 10.22 -3.15 10.16
N PRO A 170 9.56 -2.51 9.18
CA PRO A 170 9.07 -1.15 9.33
C PRO A 170 7.90 -1.10 10.31
N TRP A 171 7.79 -0.02 11.08
CA TRP A 171 6.70 0.21 12.02
C TRP A 171 6.51 1.70 12.32
N PHE A 172 5.35 2.06 12.86
CA PHE A 172 4.93 3.43 13.12
C PHE A 172 4.55 3.60 14.60
N PRO A 173 5.41 4.24 15.41
CA PRO A 173 5.25 4.28 16.87
C PRO A 173 3.97 4.95 17.38
N TRP A 174 3.26 5.71 16.55
CA TRP A 174 2.07 6.44 16.95
C TRP A 174 0.80 5.58 17.04
N TYR A 175 0.78 4.39 16.44
CA TYR A 175 -0.32 3.44 16.56
C TYR A 175 0.10 1.97 16.71
N GLN A 176 1.40 1.69 16.57
CA GLN A 176 1.96 0.35 16.64
C GLN A 176 2.93 0.21 17.81
N GLU A 177 2.92 -0.95 18.43
CA GLU A 177 3.96 -1.36 19.37
C GLU A 177 5.24 -1.69 18.61
N ARG A 178 6.40 -1.53 19.28
CA ARG A 178 7.69 -1.92 18.72
C ARG A 178 7.65 -3.41 18.34
N PRO A 179 7.97 -3.79 17.09
CA PRO A 179 7.86 -5.18 16.65
C PRO A 179 8.75 -6.14 17.44
N GLU A 180 8.26 -7.37 17.61
CA GLU A 180 9.04 -8.48 18.14
C GLU A 180 9.65 -9.27 16.97
N LEU A 181 10.97 -9.51 17.03
CA LEU A 181 11.70 -10.28 16.03
C LEU A 181 12.32 -11.52 16.69
N ARG A 182 12.09 -12.70 16.13
CA ARG A 182 12.72 -13.95 16.52
C ARG A 182 13.28 -14.64 15.29
N ALA A 183 14.48 -15.20 15.39
CA ALA A 183 15.00 -16.07 14.35
C ALA A 183 16.03 -17.06 14.87
N ARG A 184 16.18 -18.17 14.14
CA ARG A 184 17.33 -19.06 14.23
C ARG A 184 17.82 -19.42 12.83
N VAL A 185 19.12 -19.57 12.70
CA VAL A 185 19.79 -20.11 11.52
C VAL A 185 20.37 -21.46 11.89
N ILE A 186 20.00 -22.48 11.13
CA ILE A 186 20.50 -23.84 11.26
C ILE A 186 21.49 -24.03 10.12
N SER A 187 22.77 -24.02 10.47
CA SER A 187 23.88 -24.24 9.54
C SER A 187 23.79 -25.62 8.90
N ALA A 188 24.43 -25.80 7.75
CA ALA A 188 24.39 -27.08 7.01
C ALA A 188 24.96 -28.27 7.81
N ASP A 189 25.78 -28.00 8.83
CA ASP A 189 26.35 -28.99 9.75
C ASP A 189 25.42 -29.32 10.94
N GLY A 190 24.27 -28.66 11.06
CA GLY A 190 23.34 -28.81 12.19
C GLY A 190 23.51 -27.80 13.30
N THR A 191 24.54 -26.94 13.27
CA THR A 191 24.76 -25.93 14.32
C THR A 191 23.64 -24.89 14.29
N VAL A 192 23.06 -24.58 15.46
CA VAL A 192 21.97 -23.62 15.60
C VAL A 192 22.49 -22.30 16.15
N HIS A 193 22.22 -21.22 15.40
CA HIS A 193 22.52 -19.86 15.80
C HIS A 193 21.21 -19.09 16.00
N THR A 194 20.95 -18.65 17.23
CA THR A 194 19.76 -17.83 17.52
C THR A 194 20.09 -16.36 17.32
N LEU A 195 19.13 -15.59 16.79
CA LEU A 195 19.25 -14.13 16.71
C LEU A 195 19.43 -13.57 18.12
N ASP A 196 20.54 -12.86 18.34
CA ASP A 196 20.79 -12.11 19.56
C ASP A 196 19.99 -10.80 19.54
N PRO A 197 19.04 -10.59 20.48
CA PRO A 197 18.27 -9.36 20.56
C PRO A 197 19.13 -8.10 20.69
N ALA A 198 20.35 -8.18 21.24
CA ALA A 198 21.26 -7.05 21.37
C ALA A 198 21.82 -6.56 20.02
N THR A 199 21.74 -7.37 18.98
CA THR A 199 22.18 -7.00 17.62
C THR A 199 21.09 -6.30 16.80
N VAL A 200 19.86 -6.24 17.32
CA VAL A 200 18.74 -5.58 16.64
C VAL A 200 18.92 -4.07 16.74
N THR A 201 19.06 -3.43 15.58
CA THR A 201 19.19 -1.98 15.46
C THR A 201 17.88 -1.35 15.02
N GLU A 202 17.72 -0.07 15.34
CA GLU A 202 16.57 0.74 14.93
C GLU A 202 17.05 1.99 14.20
N ALA A 203 16.37 2.34 13.12
CA ALA A 203 16.63 3.56 12.35
C ALA A 203 15.31 4.22 11.90
N ALA A 204 15.39 5.45 11.39
CA ALA A 204 14.28 6.09 10.69
C ALA A 204 13.95 5.32 9.39
N LEU A 205 12.66 5.20 9.07
CA LEU A 205 12.18 4.48 7.88
C LEU A 205 12.53 5.22 6.59
N VAL A 206 12.05 6.45 6.43
CA VAL A 206 12.35 7.33 5.30
C VAL A 206 13.49 8.28 5.64
N GLN A 207 14.39 8.51 4.68
CA GLN A 207 15.45 9.51 4.73
C GLN A 207 15.38 10.43 3.51
N GLU A 208 14.24 11.08 3.32
CA GLU A 208 14.02 12.05 2.24
C GLU A 208 14.09 13.48 2.77
N PRO A 209 14.83 14.42 2.16
CA PRO A 209 15.02 15.77 2.71
C PRO A 209 13.73 16.61 2.87
N SER A 210 12.65 16.21 2.20
CA SER A 210 11.39 16.96 2.15
C SER A 210 10.24 16.27 2.88
N VAL A 211 10.47 15.12 3.50
CA VAL A 211 9.46 14.34 4.24
C VAL A 211 9.99 14.03 5.64
N PHE A 212 9.26 14.50 6.65
CA PHE A 212 9.53 14.31 8.06
C PHE A 212 8.45 13.42 8.63
N GLU A 213 8.78 12.16 8.88
CA GLU A 213 7.88 11.17 9.46
C GLU A 213 8.52 10.50 10.69
N ASP A 214 7.68 9.85 11.50
CA ASP A 214 8.10 9.13 12.70
C ASP A 214 8.23 7.62 12.49
N GLY A 215 8.07 7.15 11.25
CA GLY A 215 8.31 5.77 10.85
C GLY A 215 9.70 5.29 11.31
N ARG A 216 9.75 4.04 11.75
CA ARG A 216 10.94 3.36 12.22
C ARG A 216 11.12 2.04 11.48
N ILE A 217 12.35 1.56 11.41
CA ILE A 217 12.67 0.24 10.88
C ILE A 217 13.60 -0.49 11.84
N LEU A 218 13.18 -1.69 12.27
CA LEU A 218 14.07 -2.61 12.97
C LEU A 218 14.86 -3.41 11.93
N ARG A 219 16.18 -3.53 12.16
CA ARG A 219 17.08 -4.33 11.35
C ARG A 219 17.81 -5.32 12.24
N ALA A 220 17.63 -6.61 11.97
CA ALA A 220 18.27 -7.69 12.71
C ALA A 220 19.16 -8.51 11.76
N PRO A 221 20.50 -8.48 11.92
CA PRO A 221 21.38 -9.31 11.10
C PRO A 221 21.18 -10.79 11.43
N LEU A 222 21.13 -11.64 10.41
CA LEU A 222 21.03 -13.08 10.58
C LEU A 222 22.42 -13.71 10.66
N PRO A 223 22.73 -14.51 11.71
CA PRO A 223 24.04 -15.15 11.84
C PRO A 223 24.18 -16.34 10.89
N ALA A 224 25.42 -16.66 10.47
CA ALA A 224 25.76 -17.91 9.78
C ALA A 224 24.93 -18.25 8.52
N THR A 225 24.52 -17.25 7.73
CA THR A 225 23.75 -17.43 6.49
C THR A 225 24.63 -17.91 5.34
N GLY A 226 24.85 -19.23 5.24
CA GLY A 226 25.58 -19.87 4.13
C GLY A 226 24.71 -20.82 3.29
N PRO A 227 25.15 -21.23 2.08
CA PRO A 227 24.46 -22.24 1.29
C PRO A 227 24.13 -23.52 2.08
N GLY A 228 22.90 -24.00 1.92
CA GLY A 228 22.37 -25.16 2.66
C GLY A 228 21.77 -24.83 4.02
N ALA A 229 22.07 -23.65 4.60
CA ALA A 229 21.50 -23.26 5.88
C ALA A 229 19.99 -23.02 5.78
N ILE A 230 19.28 -23.31 6.87
CA ILE A 230 17.86 -23.00 7.03
C ILE A 230 17.72 -21.80 7.94
N VAL A 231 16.96 -20.82 7.52
CA VAL A 231 16.53 -19.72 8.37
C VAL A 231 15.07 -19.92 8.72
N GLU A 232 14.78 -19.92 10.02
CA GLU A 232 13.43 -19.81 10.54
C GLU A 232 13.30 -18.49 11.28
N GLN A 233 12.29 -17.71 10.90
CA GLN A 233 12.03 -16.39 11.48
C GLN A 233 10.56 -16.19 11.78
N GLN A 234 10.29 -15.43 12.84
CA GLN A 234 8.96 -14.94 13.16
C GLN A 234 9.04 -13.45 13.49
N THR A 235 8.09 -12.68 12.95
CA THR A 235 7.88 -11.29 13.31
C THR A 235 6.46 -11.08 13.83
N THR A 236 6.32 -10.24 14.85
CA THR A 236 5.02 -9.85 15.42
C THR A 236 4.91 -8.34 15.41
N LEU A 237 3.83 -7.82 14.83
CA LEU A 237 3.49 -6.39 14.84
C LEU A 237 2.08 -6.23 15.44
N ARG A 238 1.93 -5.36 16.43
CA ARG A 238 0.66 -5.12 17.14
C ARG A 238 0.27 -3.67 17.05
N GLU A 239 -1.01 -3.41 16.81
CA GLU A 239 -1.60 -2.08 16.86
C GLU A 239 -2.25 -1.86 18.23
N PHE A 240 -1.89 -0.75 18.90
CA PHE A 240 -2.57 -0.30 20.13
C PHE A 240 -3.68 0.72 19.84
N ALA A 241 -3.72 1.27 18.62
CA ALA A 241 -4.80 2.11 18.10
C ALA A 241 -5.04 1.75 16.62
N PRO A 242 -6.30 1.80 16.12
CA PRO A 242 -6.55 1.54 14.71
C PRO A 242 -5.94 2.68 13.88
N PHE A 243 -5.38 2.37 12.70
CA PHE A 243 -4.86 3.38 11.78
C PHE A 243 -5.90 4.46 11.46
N PHE A 244 -7.15 4.04 11.28
CA PHE A 244 -8.28 4.93 11.06
C PHE A 244 -9.58 4.27 11.52
N ALA A 245 -10.37 4.98 12.33
CA ALA A 245 -11.53 4.42 13.01
C ALA A 245 -12.64 3.95 12.06
N GLN A 246 -12.82 4.58 10.90
CA GLN A 246 -13.82 4.18 9.90
C GLN A 246 -13.32 3.06 8.97
N GLY A 247 -12.15 2.49 9.25
CA GLY A 247 -11.61 1.33 8.57
C GLY A 247 -10.43 1.62 7.65
N THR A 248 -9.61 0.60 7.45
CA THR A 248 -8.41 0.63 6.62
C THR A 248 -8.40 -0.53 5.64
N THR A 249 -7.46 -0.52 4.69
CA THR A 249 -7.19 -1.64 3.79
C THR A 249 -5.81 -2.23 4.11
N ASP A 250 -5.65 -3.53 3.86
CA ASP A 250 -4.37 -4.23 3.97
C ASP A 250 -4.18 -5.19 2.78
N GLN A 251 -2.93 -5.53 2.48
CA GLN A 251 -2.57 -6.45 1.41
C GLN A 251 -1.57 -7.51 1.93
N VAL A 252 -1.85 -8.76 1.60
CA VAL A 252 -0.99 -9.91 1.88
C VAL A 252 -0.56 -10.55 0.56
N PHE A 253 0.75 -10.57 0.32
CA PHE A 253 1.34 -11.22 -0.85
C PHE A 253 1.73 -12.67 -0.52
N LEU A 254 1.10 -13.61 -1.22
CA LEU A 254 1.33 -15.05 -1.03
C LEU A 254 2.32 -15.64 -2.04
N ARG A 255 2.69 -14.88 -3.09
CA ARG A 255 3.76 -15.21 -4.04
C ARG A 255 4.87 -14.17 -3.95
N TRP A 256 6.13 -14.60 -4.00
CA TRP A 256 7.32 -13.74 -3.93
C TRP A 256 8.22 -13.96 -5.17
N PHE A 257 9.31 -13.21 -5.30
CA PHE A 257 10.31 -13.36 -6.37
C PHE A 257 11.20 -14.62 -6.22
N VAL A 258 10.82 -15.53 -5.33
CA VAL A 258 11.48 -16.79 -5.02
C VAL A 258 10.41 -17.87 -4.87
N PRO A 259 10.72 -19.15 -5.11
CA PRO A 259 9.74 -20.22 -5.02
C PRO A 259 9.25 -20.40 -3.57
N ILE A 260 7.95 -20.63 -3.41
CA ILE A 260 7.32 -20.90 -2.10
C ILE A 260 6.62 -22.25 -2.15
N ARG A 261 7.06 -23.19 -1.31
CA ARG A 261 6.51 -24.55 -1.28
C ARG A 261 5.16 -24.64 -0.58
N HIS A 262 4.98 -23.87 0.48
CA HIS A 262 3.71 -23.81 1.19
C HIS A 262 3.48 -22.42 1.76
N ALA A 263 2.39 -21.79 1.33
CA ALA A 263 1.91 -20.53 1.85
C ALA A 263 0.59 -20.77 2.61
N ARG A 264 0.48 -20.18 3.79
CA ARG A 264 -0.72 -20.23 4.64
C ARG A 264 -1.09 -18.81 5.08
N LEU A 265 -2.36 -18.47 4.95
CA LEU A 265 -2.93 -17.23 5.48
C LEU A 265 -4.06 -17.57 6.43
N LEU A 266 -3.96 -17.10 7.66
CA LEU A 266 -5.01 -17.21 8.67
C LEU A 266 -5.51 -15.81 9.03
N ILE A 267 -6.81 -15.59 8.95
CA ILE A 267 -7.46 -14.34 9.34
C ILE A 267 -8.51 -14.66 10.38
N ASP A 268 -8.47 -13.94 11.49
CA ASP A 268 -9.42 -14.10 12.60
C ASP A 268 -9.98 -12.73 12.98
N ALA A 269 -11.28 -12.55 12.85
CA ALA A 269 -11.96 -11.27 13.11
C ALA A 269 -13.26 -11.48 13.89
N PRO A 270 -13.69 -10.51 14.73
CA PRO A 270 -15.02 -10.54 15.32
C PRO A 270 -16.09 -10.55 14.22
N GLU A 271 -17.18 -11.28 14.42
CA GLU A 271 -18.26 -11.36 13.43
C GLU A 271 -18.91 -9.99 13.15
N GLY A 272 -18.93 -9.10 14.15
CA GLY A 272 -19.47 -7.74 14.02
C GLY A 272 -18.55 -6.73 13.31
N LEU A 273 -17.27 -7.07 13.07
CA LEU A 273 -16.36 -6.19 12.34
C LEU A 273 -16.65 -6.33 10.83
N PRO A 274 -16.90 -5.22 10.09
CA PRO A 274 -16.95 -5.28 8.64
C PRO A 274 -15.61 -5.81 8.12
N LEU A 275 -15.60 -6.98 7.48
CA LEU A 275 -14.40 -7.56 6.88
C LEU A 275 -14.70 -7.92 5.44
N HIS A 276 -14.23 -7.06 4.53
CA HIS A 276 -14.25 -7.29 3.09
C HIS A 276 -12.92 -7.89 2.65
N TYR A 277 -12.93 -8.80 1.69
CA TYR A 277 -11.71 -9.40 1.16
C TYR A 277 -11.85 -9.78 -0.31
N VAL A 278 -10.72 -9.78 -1.02
CA VAL A 278 -10.61 -10.29 -2.39
C VAL A 278 -9.34 -11.11 -2.53
N PHE A 279 -9.43 -12.17 -3.35
CA PHE A 279 -8.30 -12.94 -3.83
C PHE A 279 -8.06 -12.55 -5.29
N ARG A 280 -6.82 -12.17 -5.64
CA ARG A 280 -6.45 -11.81 -7.01
C ARG A 280 -5.33 -12.71 -7.48
N GLN A 281 -5.53 -13.32 -8.66
CA GLN A 281 -4.58 -14.25 -9.28
C GLN A 281 -4.19 -15.42 -8.34
N LEU A 282 -5.14 -15.81 -7.48
CA LEU A 282 -5.03 -16.92 -6.54
C LEU A 282 -6.27 -17.82 -6.71
N PRO A 283 -6.11 -19.15 -6.74
CA PRO A 283 -7.21 -20.11 -6.81
C PRO A 283 -8.09 -20.01 -5.56
N GLU A 284 -9.41 -19.86 -5.69
CA GLU A 284 -10.31 -19.78 -4.51
C GLU A 284 -10.45 -21.12 -3.77
N GLU A 285 -10.09 -22.24 -4.40
CA GLU A 285 -10.20 -23.59 -3.84
C GLU A 285 -9.41 -23.79 -2.54
N GLY A 286 -8.39 -22.96 -2.31
CA GLY A 286 -7.59 -22.97 -1.08
C GLY A 286 -8.28 -22.33 0.14
N LEU A 287 -9.38 -21.59 -0.07
CA LEU A 287 -10.07 -20.82 0.97
C LEU A 287 -11.07 -21.68 1.74
N ARG A 288 -11.00 -21.61 3.08
CA ARG A 288 -12.02 -22.10 4.00
C ARG A 288 -12.45 -20.96 4.92
N VAL A 289 -13.74 -20.90 5.19
CA VAL A 289 -14.35 -19.90 6.09
C VAL A 289 -15.13 -20.64 7.15
N GLU A 290 -14.87 -20.30 8.41
CA GLU A 290 -15.57 -20.81 9.57
C GLU A 290 -16.08 -19.63 10.39
N VAL A 291 -17.29 -19.77 10.94
CA VAL A 291 -17.83 -18.84 11.93
C VAL A 291 -18.13 -19.63 13.19
N ALA A 292 -17.40 -19.31 14.26
CA ALA A 292 -17.51 -19.96 15.56
C ALA A 292 -17.12 -18.99 16.67
N ASP A 293 -17.76 -19.12 17.84
CA ASP A 293 -17.45 -18.31 19.03
C ASP A 293 -17.54 -16.79 18.80
N GLY A 294 -18.49 -16.33 17.99
CA GLY A 294 -18.66 -14.91 17.64
C GLY A 294 -17.54 -14.34 16.77
N ARG A 295 -16.74 -15.20 16.13
CA ARG A 295 -15.63 -14.82 15.26
C ARG A 295 -15.70 -15.51 13.90
N ARG A 296 -15.29 -14.78 12.87
CA ARG A 296 -15.08 -15.29 11.51
C ARG A 296 -13.60 -15.61 11.34
N ARG A 297 -13.30 -16.87 11.00
CA ARG A 297 -11.96 -17.37 10.72
C ARG A 297 -11.86 -17.75 9.24
N LEU A 298 -10.89 -17.18 8.55
CA LEU A 298 -10.57 -17.54 7.17
C LEU A 298 -9.20 -18.22 7.17
N SER A 299 -9.10 -19.38 6.54
CA SER A 299 -7.83 -20.04 6.28
C SER A 299 -7.66 -20.23 4.79
N TYR A 300 -6.53 -19.81 4.25
CA TYR A 300 -6.16 -20.03 2.87
C TYR A 300 -4.82 -20.74 2.81
N GLU A 301 -4.73 -21.79 2.00
CA GLU A 301 -3.46 -22.47 1.74
C GLU A 301 -3.19 -22.59 0.24
N ALA A 302 -1.92 -22.44 -0.13
CA ALA A 302 -1.45 -22.75 -1.47
C ALA A 302 -0.08 -23.43 -1.41
N ARG A 303 0.17 -24.35 -2.34
CA ARG A 303 1.40 -25.14 -2.41
C ARG A 303 2.08 -24.94 -3.76
N ASP A 304 3.40 -25.14 -3.78
CA ASP A 304 4.25 -25.11 -4.97
C ASP A 304 4.07 -23.87 -5.86
N LEU A 305 4.11 -22.70 -5.22
CA LEU A 305 4.00 -21.42 -5.88
C LEU A 305 5.32 -21.05 -6.58
N ALA A 306 5.24 -20.93 -7.90
CA ALA A 306 6.35 -20.45 -8.71
C ALA A 306 6.73 -18.99 -8.37
N PRO A 307 8.02 -18.61 -8.53
CA PRO A 307 8.46 -17.22 -8.42
C PRO A 307 7.60 -16.28 -9.27
N ILE A 308 7.46 -15.04 -8.83
CA ILE A 308 6.93 -13.99 -9.70
C ILE A 308 7.98 -13.70 -10.78
N GLY A 309 7.52 -13.51 -12.02
CA GLY A 309 8.36 -13.11 -13.14
C GLY A 309 8.83 -11.67 -13.03
N GLU A 310 9.56 -11.21 -14.05
CA GLU A 310 9.93 -9.81 -14.15
C GLU A 310 8.67 -8.94 -14.29
N LEU A 311 8.67 -7.80 -13.58
CA LEU A 311 7.66 -6.78 -13.76
C LEU A 311 8.10 -5.84 -14.87
N GLU A 312 7.20 -5.58 -15.82
CA GLU A 312 7.43 -4.48 -16.75
C GLU A 312 7.20 -3.14 -16.04
N SER A 313 8.11 -2.20 -16.23
CA SER A 313 7.97 -0.82 -15.75
C SER A 313 6.87 -0.08 -16.52
N HIS A 314 6.23 0.89 -15.87
CA HIS A 314 5.23 1.80 -16.47
C HIS A 314 3.98 1.13 -17.06
N GLN A 315 3.55 0.01 -16.47
CA GLN A 315 2.31 -0.62 -16.85
C GLN A 315 1.09 0.26 -16.47
N PRO A 316 -0.02 0.13 -17.21
CA PRO A 316 -1.25 0.80 -16.85
C PRO A 316 -1.70 0.45 -15.42
N PRO A 317 -2.22 1.42 -14.64
CA PRO A 317 -2.76 1.26 -13.29
C PRO A 317 -3.65 0.04 -13.03
N ASP A 318 -4.43 -0.35 -14.03
CA ASP A 318 -5.42 -1.42 -13.98
C ASP A 318 -4.82 -2.80 -14.24
N VAL A 319 -3.59 -2.87 -14.74
CA VAL A 319 -2.85 -4.11 -14.91
C VAL A 319 -2.27 -4.55 -13.58
N ARG A 320 -2.74 -5.70 -13.06
CA ARG A 320 -2.31 -6.27 -11.79
C ARG A 320 -1.26 -7.35 -12.04
N ASN A 321 -0.08 -7.22 -11.43
CA ASN A 321 1.05 -8.11 -11.72
C ASN A 321 1.43 -9.07 -10.60
N PHE A 322 0.66 -9.07 -9.52
CA PHE A 322 0.97 -9.86 -8.35
C PHE A 322 -0.26 -10.57 -7.81
N PRO A 323 -0.11 -11.84 -7.41
CA PRO A 323 -1.09 -12.54 -6.60
C PRO A 323 -1.11 -12.00 -5.18
N TYR A 324 -2.28 -11.57 -4.72
CA TYR A 324 -2.47 -11.04 -3.38
C TYR A 324 -3.85 -11.34 -2.84
N VAL A 325 -3.93 -11.26 -1.51
CA VAL A 325 -5.18 -11.15 -0.76
C VAL A 325 -5.24 -9.74 -0.22
N ALA A 326 -6.31 -9.01 -0.54
CA ALA A 326 -6.54 -7.69 0.03
C ALA A 326 -7.75 -7.71 0.94
N LEU A 327 -7.67 -6.95 2.03
CA LEU A 327 -8.63 -6.92 3.12
C LEU A 327 -9.06 -5.48 3.37
N SER A 328 -10.26 -5.29 3.88
CA SER A 328 -10.80 -4.00 4.28
C SER A 328 -11.65 -4.14 5.54
N THR A 329 -11.47 -3.19 6.47
CA THR A 329 -12.29 -3.08 7.68
C THR A 329 -13.35 -1.97 7.62
N GLY A 330 -13.41 -1.22 6.52
CA GLY A 330 -14.39 -0.15 6.36
C GLY A 330 -15.78 -0.69 6.09
N ALA A 331 -16.80 -0.10 6.71
CA ALA A 331 -18.19 -0.53 6.46
C ALA A 331 -18.67 -0.19 5.04
N SER A 332 -18.19 0.92 4.47
CA SER A 332 -18.49 1.39 3.11
C SER A 332 -17.58 2.56 2.75
N TRP A 333 -17.46 2.88 1.46
CA TRP A 333 -16.77 4.10 1.02
C TRP A 333 -17.42 5.36 1.59
N ALA A 334 -18.75 5.35 1.76
CA ALA A 334 -19.50 6.43 2.40
C ALA A 334 -19.03 6.70 3.84
N ALA A 335 -18.85 5.64 4.63
CA ALA A 335 -18.40 5.75 6.02
C ALA A 335 -16.95 6.27 6.10
N VAL A 336 -16.06 5.77 5.24
CA VAL A 336 -14.67 6.23 5.15
C VAL A 336 -14.62 7.71 4.75
N ALA A 337 -15.34 8.09 3.71
CA ALA A 337 -15.40 9.46 3.22
C ALA A 337 -15.99 10.41 4.27
N GLN A 338 -17.05 10.01 4.96
CA GLN A 338 -17.64 10.80 6.04
C GLN A 338 -16.64 10.99 7.19
N GLY A 339 -15.95 9.93 7.63
CA GLY A 339 -14.94 10.02 8.68
C GLY A 339 -13.81 10.99 8.32
N TYR A 340 -13.35 10.97 7.07
CA TYR A 340 -12.30 11.88 6.61
C TYR A 340 -12.83 13.31 6.42
N ALA A 341 -14.03 13.47 5.88
CA ALA A 341 -14.68 14.77 5.75
C ALA A 341 -14.85 15.46 7.11
N GLU A 342 -15.17 14.73 8.18
CA GLU A 342 -15.24 15.29 9.53
C GLU A 342 -13.89 15.85 10.02
N ILE A 343 -12.78 15.23 9.65
CA ILE A 343 -11.43 15.75 9.91
C ILE A 343 -11.22 17.07 9.15
N VAL A 344 -11.53 17.09 7.86
CA VAL A 344 -11.38 18.28 7.00
C VAL A 344 -12.27 19.43 7.49
N GLU A 345 -13.55 19.17 7.80
CA GLU A 345 -14.50 20.16 8.29
C GLU A 345 -14.09 20.76 9.64
N ARG A 346 -13.45 19.97 10.52
CA ARG A 346 -12.84 20.52 11.74
C ARG A 346 -11.68 21.46 11.41
N ALA A 347 -10.84 21.11 10.45
CA ALA A 347 -9.67 21.93 10.08
C ALA A 347 -10.04 23.25 9.38
N VAL A 348 -11.11 23.26 8.56
CA VAL A 348 -11.56 24.47 7.84
C VAL A 348 -12.58 25.30 8.61
N ARG A 349 -13.08 24.81 9.76
CA ARG A 349 -14.01 25.55 10.61
C ARG A 349 -13.43 26.90 10.98
N ASP A 350 -14.19 27.96 10.70
CA ASP A 350 -13.81 29.36 10.94
C ASP A 350 -12.50 29.80 10.29
N ALA A 351 -11.89 28.98 9.41
CA ALA A 351 -10.63 29.30 8.76
C ALA A 351 -10.75 30.58 7.93
N GLY A 352 -11.92 30.84 7.34
CA GLY A 352 -12.22 32.08 6.63
C GLY A 352 -12.09 33.34 7.49
N GLN A 353 -12.20 33.24 8.82
CA GLN A 353 -12.17 34.39 9.73
C GLN A 353 -10.76 34.71 10.24
N THR A 354 -9.76 33.86 9.96
CA THR A 354 -8.40 34.09 10.48
C THR A 354 -7.69 35.24 9.76
N PRO A 355 -6.82 36.00 10.44
CA PRO A 355 -6.07 37.09 9.82
C PRO A 355 -5.23 36.64 8.62
N GLU A 356 -4.63 35.45 8.68
CA GLU A 356 -3.79 34.89 7.61
C GLU A 356 -4.60 34.64 6.34
N ILE A 357 -5.77 34.00 6.49
CA ILE A 357 -6.66 33.73 5.35
C ILE A 357 -7.21 35.04 4.80
N GLN A 358 -7.67 35.96 5.65
CA GLN A 358 -8.16 37.26 5.21
C GLN A 358 -7.09 38.09 4.48
N ALA A 359 -5.84 38.04 4.92
CA ALA A 359 -4.72 38.68 4.24
C ALA A 359 -4.44 38.06 2.86
N PHE A 360 -4.47 36.72 2.77
CA PHE A 360 -4.35 36.02 1.49
C PHE A 360 -5.46 36.44 0.53
N LEU A 361 -6.72 36.42 0.99
CA LEU A 361 -7.90 36.74 0.20
C LEU A 361 -7.85 38.17 -0.35
N ARG A 362 -7.48 39.16 0.47
CA ARG A 362 -7.34 40.56 0.01
C ARG A 362 -6.38 40.72 -1.15
N ALA A 363 -5.33 39.93 -1.19
CA ALA A 363 -4.29 40.06 -2.20
C ALA A 363 -4.45 39.13 -3.41
N VAL A 364 -5.49 38.28 -3.45
CA VAL A 364 -5.91 37.56 -4.67
C VAL A 364 -7.24 38.06 -5.24
N ARG A 365 -8.04 38.79 -4.44
CA ARG A 365 -9.31 39.39 -4.87
C ARG A 365 -9.04 40.49 -5.89
N GLU A 366 -9.80 40.45 -6.98
CA GLU A 366 -9.86 41.49 -7.99
C GLU A 366 -11.32 41.72 -8.37
N PRO A 367 -11.84 42.96 -8.28
CA PRO A 367 -13.20 43.27 -8.69
C PRO A 367 -13.44 42.90 -10.16
N GLY A 368 -14.54 42.20 -10.44
CA GLY A 368 -14.92 41.80 -11.80
C GLY A 368 -14.17 40.59 -12.36
N ALA A 369 -13.22 40.00 -11.62
CA ALA A 369 -12.54 38.78 -12.06
C ALA A 369 -13.51 37.61 -12.19
N SER A 370 -13.33 36.80 -13.24
CA SER A 370 -14.12 35.57 -13.42
C SER A 370 -13.79 34.55 -12.33
N ARG A 371 -14.72 33.64 -12.05
CA ARG A 371 -14.50 32.49 -11.14
C ARG A 371 -13.20 31.76 -11.46
N ARG A 372 -12.93 31.52 -12.75
CA ARG A 372 -11.72 30.85 -13.21
C ARG A 372 -10.45 31.65 -12.90
N ALA A 373 -10.46 32.96 -13.17
CA ALA A 373 -9.32 33.83 -12.88
C ALA A 373 -9.01 33.88 -11.38
N ILE A 374 -10.04 33.88 -10.52
CA ILE A 374 -9.88 33.82 -9.06
C ILE A 374 -9.21 32.51 -8.65
N ILE A 375 -9.68 31.36 -9.16
CA ILE A 375 -9.09 30.04 -8.88
C ILE A 375 -7.62 30.01 -9.30
N ASP A 376 -7.31 30.43 -10.52
CA ASP A 376 -5.93 30.41 -11.04
C ASP A 376 -5.00 31.33 -10.22
N ARG A 377 -5.47 32.49 -9.75
CA ARG A 377 -4.69 33.37 -8.84
C ARG A 377 -4.43 32.75 -7.48
N VAL A 378 -5.44 32.10 -6.90
CA VAL A 378 -5.29 31.37 -5.62
C VAL A 378 -4.25 30.26 -5.78
N LEU A 379 -4.34 29.45 -6.85
CA LEU A 379 -3.40 28.36 -7.10
C LEU A 379 -1.99 28.83 -7.35
N ALA A 380 -1.81 29.83 -8.23
CA ALA A 380 -0.49 30.40 -8.50
C ALA A 380 0.18 30.85 -7.21
N ARG A 381 -0.58 31.55 -6.35
CA ARG A 381 -0.05 32.01 -5.07
C ARG A 381 0.25 30.87 -4.09
N ILE A 382 -0.60 29.85 -3.96
CA ILE A 382 -0.28 28.66 -3.15
C ILE A 382 0.99 27.97 -3.67
N GLY A 383 1.14 27.86 -5.00
CA GLY A 383 2.30 27.26 -5.65
C GLY A 383 3.60 28.03 -5.40
N THR A 384 3.53 29.36 -5.27
CA THR A 384 4.67 30.22 -4.95
C THR A 384 4.95 30.31 -3.45
N ASP A 385 3.92 30.50 -2.63
CA ASP A 385 4.07 30.84 -1.20
C ASP A 385 4.26 29.60 -0.32
N ILE A 386 3.83 28.42 -0.76
CA ILE A 386 3.77 27.20 0.07
C ILE A 386 4.63 26.09 -0.54
N ARG A 387 5.79 25.84 0.07
CA ARG A 387 6.69 24.76 -0.31
C ARG A 387 6.10 23.39 0.05
N TYR A 388 6.26 22.40 -0.82
CA TYR A 388 5.90 21.03 -0.45
C TYR A 388 6.85 20.51 0.64
N THR A 389 6.31 20.10 1.78
CA THR A 389 7.07 19.48 2.87
C THR A 389 6.14 18.55 3.64
N GLY A 390 6.41 17.25 3.54
CA GLY A 390 5.74 16.19 4.31
C GLY A 390 6.04 16.35 5.78
N VAL A 391 5.06 16.65 6.62
CA VAL A 391 5.21 16.56 8.09
C VAL A 391 4.17 15.57 8.58
N GLU A 392 4.55 14.30 8.61
CA GLU A 392 3.69 13.15 8.85
C GLU A 392 3.95 12.52 10.22
N LEU A 393 4.12 13.36 11.24
CA LEU A 393 4.35 12.91 12.61
C LEU A 393 3.04 12.50 13.25
N GLY A 394 2.96 11.26 13.73
CA GLY A 394 1.78 10.71 14.37
C GLY A 394 0.53 10.78 13.50
N MET A 395 -0.58 11.26 14.10
CA MET A 395 -1.82 11.54 13.38
C MET A 395 -1.65 12.54 12.24
N GLY A 396 -0.56 13.33 12.23
CA GLY A 396 -0.19 14.21 11.13
C GLY A 396 0.09 13.48 9.81
N ARG A 397 0.10 12.14 9.77
CA ARG A 397 0.03 11.37 8.51
C ARG A 397 -1.35 11.47 7.85
N ILE A 398 -2.41 11.51 8.66
CA ILE A 398 -3.81 11.50 8.21
C ILE A 398 -4.49 12.87 8.34
N VAL A 399 -4.24 13.54 9.46
CA VAL A 399 -4.89 14.78 9.85
C VAL A 399 -4.12 15.96 9.26
N PRO A 400 -4.77 16.81 8.43
CA PRO A 400 -4.14 18.02 7.90
C PRO A 400 -3.99 19.07 9.00
N ARG A 401 -2.98 19.92 8.84
CA ARG A 401 -2.80 21.10 9.68
C ARG A 401 -3.86 22.15 9.37
N PRO A 402 -4.22 23.02 10.34
CA PRO A 402 -5.12 24.14 10.08
C PRO A 402 -4.61 25.05 8.94
N PRO A 403 -5.47 25.55 8.03
CA PRO A 403 -5.09 26.41 6.92
C PRO A 403 -4.21 27.61 7.30
N ALA A 404 -4.53 28.28 8.41
CA ALA A 404 -3.76 29.41 8.92
C ALA A 404 -2.32 29.01 9.32
N ALA A 405 -2.15 27.82 9.90
CA ALA A 405 -0.84 27.29 10.26
C ALA A 405 0.01 27.01 9.01
N THR A 406 -0.58 26.45 7.95
CA THR A 406 0.07 26.23 6.65
C THR A 406 0.52 27.55 6.01
N LEU A 407 -0.34 28.59 6.02
CA LEU A 407 0.02 29.92 5.53
C LEU A 407 1.14 30.59 6.32
N LYS A 408 1.15 30.40 7.65
CA LYS A 408 2.17 30.95 8.55
C LYS A 408 3.51 30.25 8.39
N SER A 409 3.50 28.93 8.27
CA SER A 409 4.74 28.13 8.17
C SER A 409 5.34 28.11 6.77
N LYS A 410 4.57 28.51 5.74
CA LYS A 410 5.01 28.56 4.33
C LYS A 410 5.41 27.20 3.75
N PHE A 411 4.97 26.12 4.37
CA PHE A 411 5.14 24.76 3.86
C PHE A 411 3.90 23.92 4.14
N GLY A 412 3.74 22.81 3.44
CA GLY A 412 2.76 21.76 3.73
C GLY A 412 2.76 20.65 2.70
N ASP A 413 2.12 19.53 3.03
CA ASP A 413 2.03 18.34 2.18
C ASP A 413 0.70 18.26 1.42
N CYS A 414 0.39 17.08 0.86
CA CYS A 414 -0.80 16.84 0.04
C CYS A 414 -2.10 17.29 0.71
N LYS A 415 -2.28 16.93 1.98
CA LYS A 415 -3.51 17.19 2.75
C LYS A 415 -3.55 18.62 3.26
N ASP A 416 -2.40 19.16 3.68
CA ASP A 416 -2.30 20.55 4.15
C ASP A 416 -2.63 21.55 3.04
N LYS A 417 -2.06 21.33 1.84
CA LYS A 417 -2.30 22.20 0.69
C LYS A 417 -3.73 22.07 0.15
N SER A 418 -4.29 20.86 0.17
CA SER A 418 -5.68 20.61 -0.21
C SER A 418 -6.67 21.27 0.74
N VAL A 419 -6.48 21.13 2.05
CA VAL A 419 -7.33 21.78 3.06
C VAL A 419 -7.19 23.31 3.05
N LEU A 420 -5.98 23.83 2.81
CA LEU A 420 -5.78 25.27 2.62
C LEU A 420 -6.54 25.78 1.39
N LEU A 421 -6.44 25.09 0.25
CA LEU A 421 -7.15 25.47 -0.97
C LEU A 421 -8.68 25.44 -0.75
N VAL A 422 -9.21 24.39 -0.10
CA VAL A 422 -10.63 24.30 0.23
C VAL A 422 -11.08 25.47 1.10
N ALA A 423 -10.31 25.82 2.15
CA ALA A 423 -10.65 26.95 3.01
C ALA A 423 -10.67 28.29 2.26
N LEU A 424 -9.68 28.53 1.41
CA LEU A 424 -9.57 29.76 0.62
C LEU A 424 -10.72 29.89 -0.39
N LEU A 425 -11.02 28.83 -1.13
CA LEU A 425 -12.10 28.83 -2.12
C LEU A 425 -13.47 28.97 -1.45
N ARG A 426 -13.72 28.26 -0.34
CA ARG A 426 -14.99 28.39 0.39
C ARG A 426 -15.19 29.79 0.97
N ALA A 427 -14.13 30.48 1.40
CA ALA A 427 -14.20 31.88 1.84
C ALA A 427 -14.39 32.90 0.68
N LEU A 428 -14.34 32.43 -0.57
CA LEU A 428 -14.67 33.16 -1.78
C LEU A 428 -16.02 32.70 -2.37
N ASP A 429 -16.82 31.97 -1.60
CA ASP A 429 -18.10 31.38 -2.03
C ASP A 429 -17.97 30.41 -3.23
N ILE A 430 -16.79 29.80 -3.38
CA ILE A 430 -16.51 28.75 -4.36
C ILE A 430 -16.59 27.39 -3.63
N PRO A 431 -17.61 26.55 -3.92
CA PRO A 431 -17.69 25.22 -3.35
C PRO A 431 -16.47 24.38 -3.74
N ALA A 432 -15.82 23.79 -2.75
CA ALA A 432 -14.63 22.96 -2.90
C ALA A 432 -14.60 21.89 -1.80
N GLU A 433 -14.08 20.72 -2.15
CA GLU A 433 -14.01 19.53 -1.30
C GLU A 433 -12.65 18.84 -1.47
N VAL A 434 -12.15 18.22 -0.40
CA VAL A 434 -10.97 17.35 -0.52
C VAL A 434 -11.40 16.02 -1.10
N ALA A 435 -10.59 15.47 -1.99
CA ALA A 435 -10.75 14.11 -2.50
C ALA A 435 -9.46 13.32 -2.27
N LEU A 436 -9.61 12.04 -1.93
CA LEU A 436 -8.48 11.14 -1.71
C LEU A 436 -8.23 10.29 -2.95
N VAL A 437 -6.97 10.13 -3.33
CA VAL A 437 -6.58 9.39 -4.53
C VAL A 437 -5.32 8.56 -4.26
N SER A 438 -5.15 7.46 -5.00
CA SER A 438 -3.90 6.71 -5.04
C SER A 438 -3.14 7.07 -6.31
N VAL A 439 -1.95 7.64 -6.15
CA VAL A 439 -1.08 8.11 -7.25
C VAL A 439 0.26 7.37 -7.22
N GLY A 440 0.87 7.22 -8.38
CA GLY A 440 2.16 6.52 -8.56
C GLY A 440 2.15 5.68 -9.83
N GLU A 441 3.26 5.60 -10.55
CA GLU A 441 3.34 4.87 -11.82
C GLU A 441 3.37 3.34 -11.64
N ASP A 442 3.79 2.88 -10.46
CA ASP A 442 3.93 1.49 -10.04
C ASP A 442 2.76 1.01 -9.16
N LYS A 443 1.80 1.89 -8.89
CA LYS A 443 0.66 1.60 -8.02
C LYS A 443 -0.48 0.96 -8.79
N VAL A 444 -0.99 -0.13 -8.26
CA VAL A 444 -2.20 -0.78 -8.76
C VAL A 444 -3.43 0.05 -8.39
N GLU A 445 -4.43 0.08 -9.26
CA GLU A 445 -5.72 0.76 -9.01
C GLU A 445 -6.44 0.20 -7.77
N ILE A 446 -7.13 1.12 -7.08
CA ILE A 446 -7.95 0.82 -5.89
C ILE A 446 -8.98 -0.27 -6.20
N GLU A 447 -9.16 -1.21 -5.29
CA GLU A 447 -10.19 -2.24 -5.37
C GLU A 447 -11.54 -1.67 -4.91
N PRO A 448 -12.54 -1.46 -5.80
CA PRO A 448 -13.78 -0.77 -5.43
C PRO A 448 -14.63 -1.50 -4.39
N SER A 449 -14.39 -2.80 -4.18
CA SER A 449 -15.06 -3.64 -3.19
C SER A 449 -14.44 -3.58 -1.79
N LEU A 450 -13.31 -2.87 -1.62
CA LEU A 450 -12.53 -2.81 -0.38
C LEU A 450 -12.47 -1.40 0.21
N PRO A 451 -13.52 -0.92 0.88
CA PRO A 451 -13.53 0.39 1.51
C PRO A 451 -12.51 0.53 2.64
N GLY A 452 -11.63 1.52 2.56
CA GLY A 452 -10.72 1.83 3.65
C GLY A 452 -9.75 2.94 3.29
N ILE A 453 -9.33 3.72 4.29
CA ILE A 453 -8.44 4.87 4.04
C ILE A 453 -7.05 4.46 3.53
N GLY A 454 -6.62 3.24 3.87
CA GLY A 454 -5.31 2.69 3.46
C GLY A 454 -5.15 2.51 1.95
N ALA A 455 -6.24 2.66 1.17
CA ALA A 455 -6.22 2.52 -0.28
C ALA A 455 -5.70 3.78 -1.00
N PHE A 456 -5.68 4.92 -0.32
CA PHE A 456 -5.22 6.18 -0.89
C PHE A 456 -3.74 6.38 -0.55
N ASN A 457 -3.11 7.39 -1.15
CA ASN A 457 -1.80 7.88 -0.75
C ASN A 457 -1.61 9.38 -1.02
N HIS A 458 -2.65 10.09 -1.48
CA HIS A 458 -2.57 11.49 -1.87
C HIS A 458 -3.92 12.18 -1.68
N ALA A 459 -3.90 13.49 -1.49
CA ALA A 459 -5.09 14.32 -1.33
C ALA A 459 -5.07 15.47 -2.34
N ILE A 460 -6.18 15.64 -3.04
CA ILE A 460 -6.42 16.68 -4.05
C ILE A 460 -7.73 17.41 -3.75
N VAL A 461 -8.15 18.33 -4.61
CA VAL A 461 -9.38 19.11 -4.44
C VAL A 461 -10.30 18.96 -5.64
N VAL A 462 -11.59 18.83 -5.37
CA VAL A 462 -12.66 18.89 -6.38
C VAL A 462 -13.55 20.10 -6.13
N LEU A 463 -13.84 20.84 -7.20
CA LEU A 463 -14.89 21.85 -7.24
C LEU A 463 -16.08 21.20 -7.94
N PRO A 464 -17.20 20.94 -7.22
CA PRO A 464 -18.39 20.36 -7.83
C PRO A 464 -18.90 21.20 -9.00
N ALA A 465 -19.53 20.54 -9.98
CA ALA A 465 -20.22 21.22 -11.06
C ALA A 465 -21.32 22.16 -10.51
N THR A 466 -21.47 23.32 -11.14
CA THR A 466 -22.58 24.24 -10.93
C THR A 466 -23.41 24.33 -12.21
N ALA A 467 -24.50 25.09 -12.20
CA ALA A 467 -25.26 25.37 -13.42
C ALA A 467 -24.39 26.02 -14.52
N ASP A 468 -23.38 26.79 -14.12
CA ASP A 468 -22.57 27.63 -15.01
C ASP A 468 -21.13 27.13 -15.20
N SER A 469 -20.72 26.06 -14.50
CA SER A 469 -19.34 25.56 -14.54
C SER A 469 -19.31 24.04 -14.45
N PRO A 470 -18.50 23.36 -15.28
CA PRO A 470 -18.26 21.95 -15.08
C PRO A 470 -17.53 21.71 -13.75
N GLU A 471 -17.50 20.45 -13.34
CA GLU A 471 -16.62 19.99 -12.27
C GLU A 471 -15.15 20.23 -12.63
N ILE A 472 -14.35 20.61 -11.63
CA ILE A 472 -12.92 20.89 -11.80
C ILE A 472 -12.14 20.15 -10.72
N TRP A 473 -11.18 19.32 -11.14
CA TRP A 473 -10.21 18.66 -10.27
C TRP A 473 -8.91 19.45 -10.21
N ILE A 474 -8.32 19.56 -9.04
CA ILE A 474 -7.14 20.39 -8.80
C ILE A 474 -6.20 19.65 -7.87
N ASP A 475 -4.97 19.43 -8.30
CA ASP A 475 -3.89 19.01 -7.41
C ASP A 475 -3.08 20.26 -6.97
N PRO A 476 -3.23 20.75 -5.72
CA PRO A 476 -2.51 21.93 -5.24
C PRO A 476 -1.02 21.65 -4.94
N THR A 477 -0.57 20.40 -5.08
CA THR A 477 0.82 20.00 -4.89
C THR A 477 1.62 20.09 -6.18
N ASP A 478 0.96 20.00 -7.34
CA ASP A 478 1.57 20.25 -8.64
C ASP A 478 1.53 21.76 -8.95
N ARG A 479 2.67 22.43 -8.72
CA ARG A 479 2.81 23.88 -8.96
C ARG A 479 2.68 24.30 -10.42
N TYR A 480 2.67 23.36 -11.37
CA TYR A 480 2.58 23.64 -12.80
C TYR A 480 1.23 23.26 -13.40
N ALA A 481 0.45 22.41 -12.71
CA ALA A 481 -0.89 22.06 -13.12
C ALA A 481 -1.83 23.26 -12.98
N ARG A 482 -2.64 23.49 -14.02
CA ARG A 482 -3.75 24.44 -13.95
C ARG A 482 -4.95 23.76 -13.32
N ALA A 483 -5.92 24.53 -12.82
CA ALA A 483 -7.18 23.93 -12.39
C ALA A 483 -7.82 23.14 -13.55
N GLY A 484 -8.25 21.91 -13.30
CA GLY A 484 -8.80 21.00 -14.32
C GLY A 484 -7.75 20.16 -15.06
N ASP A 485 -6.46 20.45 -14.88
CA ASP A 485 -5.37 19.59 -15.32
C ASP A 485 -4.83 18.81 -14.11
N LEU A 486 -4.70 17.49 -14.26
CA LEU A 486 -4.08 16.62 -13.25
C LEU A 486 -2.79 16.03 -13.82
N GLY A 487 -1.78 15.83 -12.97
CA GLY A 487 -0.56 15.14 -13.35
C GLY A 487 -0.83 13.70 -13.80
N ALA A 488 0.04 13.16 -14.67
CA ALA A 488 -0.14 11.82 -15.27
C ALA A 488 -0.37 10.71 -14.22
N ALA A 489 0.26 10.82 -13.05
CA ALA A 489 0.13 9.85 -11.97
C ALA A 489 -1.28 9.77 -11.35
N ALA A 490 -2.11 10.80 -11.50
CA ALA A 490 -3.47 10.88 -10.98
C ALA A 490 -4.55 10.67 -12.06
N GLN A 491 -4.22 10.91 -13.33
CA GLN A 491 -5.18 10.76 -14.42
C GLN A 491 -5.70 9.32 -14.52
N GLY A 492 -6.99 9.16 -14.73
CA GLY A 492 -7.63 7.85 -14.85
C GLY A 492 -7.76 7.08 -13.53
N ARG A 493 -7.21 7.55 -12.40
CA ARG A 493 -7.32 6.89 -11.09
C ARG A 493 -8.71 7.01 -10.48
N LEU A 494 -9.05 6.12 -9.55
CA LEU A 494 -10.21 6.29 -8.68
C LEU A 494 -9.90 7.27 -7.55
N ALA A 495 -10.81 8.21 -7.31
CA ALA A 495 -10.78 9.13 -6.18
C ALA A 495 -12.06 9.00 -5.33
N LEU A 496 -11.92 9.16 -4.02
CA LEU A 496 -13.02 9.17 -3.04
C LEU A 496 -13.48 10.58 -2.72
#